data_AF-A0A6J8CIH9-F1
#
_entry.id   AF-A0A6J8CIH9-F1
#
_cell.length_a   1.000
_cell.length_b   1.000
_cell.length_c   1.000
_cell.angle_alpha   90.00
_cell.angle_beta   90.00
_cell.angle_gamma   90.00
#
_symmetry.space_group_name_H-M   'P 1'
#
loop_
_entity.id
_entity.type
_entity.pdbx_description
1 polymer ?
#
loop_
_entity_poly.entity_id
_entity_poly.type
_entity_poly.pdbx_seq_one_letter_code
_entity_poly.pdbx_strand_id
1 'polypeptide(L)'
;MGPEKLFTGIIVSNKLFVFISLQLFIVSIFGKHMPTSIQDCSDFYGLGGKDSSIALKDLQNDCEERLLKMKPTHHMTSNFTTEEKLYITSLFRQLTAETWAYTENKQHSNRYKRHGKYPVRYRREVRSTPHRHWERYVAGVRRLKFDMRGGAGRSRYDTIADIHGLAMIQAHSGPNFLPWHRLYLLIYETALGVPIPYWDSSIDQEMEDPTKSILWTSKYFGNGFGVIETGPFAGFQTPGGALIRNIGSDGILYDKRLIPRIWSKTRLREISDPTSAPDDGLEEQHNGIHIWVDGTMDSLPLAPHDPIFWLHHCFVDYIWEVFRRLQMSRGINPAFDFVPTNRTGHGPDEEAFGIEGYINRDGYLNSIARLVQYDPTPRCPYCGFSTDMYCDGNIGYCVSRQQPTGTYQGNPALAGKVARENGLGEGKFGPVFKRFRWDKRVRLDSVTQPKRKKIIVWVKKIKHKRDTFHIVEP
;
A
#
# COMPACT_ATOMS: atom_id res chain seq x y z
N MET A 1 57.19 -35.23 50.60
CA MET A 1 56.57 -34.14 49.80
C MET A 1 57.69 -33.47 49.01
N GLY A 2 57.53 -33.39 47.69
CA GLY A 2 58.55 -33.10 46.66
C GLY A 2 59.25 -34.37 46.13
N PRO A 3 59.84 -34.43 44.91
CA PRO A 3 60.03 -33.40 43.87
C PRO A 3 59.82 -33.83 42.36
N GLU A 4 59.75 -32.83 41.48
CA GLU A 4 60.29 -32.66 40.10
C GLU A 4 60.16 -33.66 38.89
N LYS A 5 59.64 -33.09 37.77
CA LYS A 5 60.08 -33.14 36.34
C LYS A 5 59.98 -34.49 35.58
N LEU A 6 59.72 -34.61 34.27
CA LEU A 6 59.96 -33.79 33.06
C LEU A 6 59.20 -34.48 31.90
N PHE A 7 58.44 -33.76 31.06
CA PHE A 7 58.45 -33.93 29.59
C PHE A 7 57.67 -32.79 28.91
N THR A 8 58.41 -32.04 28.12
CA THR A 8 58.03 -30.91 27.26
C THR A 8 57.27 -31.35 26.02
N GLY A 9 56.28 -30.54 25.58
CA GLY A 9 55.96 -30.40 24.15
C GLY A 9 54.47 -30.39 23.78
N ILE A 10 54.04 -29.23 23.25
CA ILE A 10 53.01 -29.08 22.20
C ILE A 10 51.55 -28.83 22.66
N ILE A 11 51.22 -27.54 22.68
CA ILE A 11 50.04 -26.87 22.09
C ILE A 11 48.64 -27.23 22.62
N VAL A 12 48.11 -26.26 23.36
CA VAL A 12 46.71 -25.92 23.66
C VAL A 12 45.81 -26.02 22.43
N SER A 13 44.83 -26.93 22.41
CA SER A 13 43.62 -26.76 21.59
C SER A 13 42.52 -27.77 21.95
N ASN A 14 41.45 -27.33 22.63
CA ASN A 14 40.16 -28.05 22.53
C ASN A 14 38.89 -27.24 22.84
N LYS A 15 38.95 -25.91 22.81
CA LYS A 15 37.73 -25.06 22.71
C LYS A 15 37.73 -24.13 21.50
N LEU A 16 38.83 -24.10 20.75
CA LEU A 16 39.03 -23.27 19.57
C LEU A 16 38.59 -23.98 18.27
N PHE A 17 38.61 -25.32 18.22
CA PHE A 17 38.37 -26.07 16.98
C PHE A 17 36.90 -26.10 16.53
N VAL A 18 35.95 -26.08 17.46
CA VAL A 18 34.50 -26.06 17.14
C VAL A 18 34.02 -24.65 16.77
N PHE A 19 34.61 -23.61 17.35
CA PHE A 19 34.30 -22.21 17.04
C PHE A 19 34.96 -21.73 15.74
N ILE A 20 36.20 -22.18 15.45
CA ILE A 20 36.92 -21.81 14.22
C ILE A 20 36.28 -22.48 12.99
N SER A 21 35.72 -23.68 13.10
CA SER A 21 35.08 -24.36 11.96
C SER A 21 33.78 -23.68 11.50
N LEU A 22 33.03 -23.08 12.44
CA LEU A 22 31.81 -22.30 12.14
C LEU A 22 32.15 -20.86 11.72
N GLN A 23 33.19 -20.26 12.32
CA GLN A 23 33.65 -18.93 11.91
C GLN A 23 34.36 -18.94 10.55
N LEU A 24 35.08 -19.99 10.15
CA LEU A 24 35.66 -20.07 8.82
C LEU A 24 34.60 -20.30 7.72
N PHE A 25 33.42 -20.82 8.06
CA PHE A 25 32.29 -20.92 7.12
C PHE A 25 31.52 -19.59 7.00
N ILE A 26 31.32 -18.88 8.11
CA ILE A 26 30.64 -17.56 8.12
C ILE A 26 31.55 -16.44 7.62
N VAL A 27 32.86 -16.47 7.91
CA VAL A 27 33.84 -15.47 7.43
C VAL A 27 34.22 -15.71 5.96
N SER A 28 34.08 -16.94 5.44
CA SER A 28 34.26 -17.23 4.01
C SER A 28 33.04 -16.79 3.17
N ILE A 29 31.82 -16.83 3.75
CA ILE A 29 30.59 -16.36 3.09
C ILE A 29 30.38 -14.84 3.28
N PHE A 30 30.82 -14.26 4.41
CA PHE A 30 30.69 -12.83 4.72
C PHE A 30 32.01 -12.22 5.22
N GLY A 31 32.95 -12.04 4.29
CA GLY A 31 34.08 -11.13 4.48
C GLY A 31 33.64 -9.67 4.42
N LYS A 32 33.58 -9.00 5.57
CA LYS A 32 33.54 -7.53 5.76
C LYS A 32 32.46 -6.75 4.96
N HIS A 33 31.19 -6.89 5.33
CA HIS A 33 30.24 -5.78 5.57
C HIS A 33 28.84 -6.32 5.91
N MET A 34 28.18 -5.69 6.89
CA MET A 34 26.82 -6.01 7.33
C MET A 34 25.80 -5.54 6.28
N PRO A 35 24.75 -6.32 5.95
CA PRO A 35 23.66 -5.89 5.06
C PRO A 35 22.90 -4.67 5.62
N THR A 36 22.53 -3.68 4.79
CA THR A 36 21.81 -2.47 5.26
C THR A 36 20.42 -2.71 5.83
N SER A 37 19.77 -3.83 5.53
CA SER A 37 18.52 -4.27 6.19
C SER A 37 18.76 -4.72 7.64
N ILE A 38 19.95 -5.23 7.92
CA ILE A 38 20.46 -5.56 9.27
C ILE A 38 20.99 -4.29 9.95
N GLN A 39 21.49 -3.33 9.17
CA GLN A 39 21.90 -2.00 9.66
C GLN A 39 20.69 -1.10 9.97
N ASP A 40 19.62 -1.11 9.17
CA ASP A 40 18.34 -0.45 9.47
C ASP A 40 17.62 -1.12 10.67
N CYS A 41 17.92 -2.41 10.92
CA CYS A 41 17.49 -3.16 12.12
C CYS A 41 18.35 -2.80 13.35
N SER A 42 19.64 -2.53 13.16
CA SER A 42 20.60 -2.10 14.19
C SER A 42 20.51 -0.61 14.53
N ASP A 43 20.24 0.26 13.55
CA ASP A 43 20.13 1.72 13.69
C ASP A 43 18.76 2.12 14.29
N PHE A 44 17.76 1.23 14.19
CA PHE A 44 16.47 1.37 14.85
C PHE A 44 16.55 1.15 16.38
N TYR A 45 17.45 0.29 16.85
CA TYR A 45 17.74 0.14 18.28
C TYR A 45 18.97 0.95 18.64
N GLY A 46 18.77 2.24 18.89
CA GLY A 46 19.79 3.16 19.37
C GLY A 46 20.39 2.72 20.71
N LEU A 47 21.30 1.77 20.70
CA LEU A 47 22.16 1.44 21.83
C LEU A 47 23.35 2.39 21.82
N GLY A 48 23.10 3.60 22.33
CA GLY A 48 24.12 4.31 23.06
C GLY A 48 24.40 3.56 24.37
N GLY A 49 25.21 2.50 24.33
CA GLY A 49 25.51 1.73 25.53
C GLY A 49 26.40 0.53 25.26
N LYS A 50 27.61 0.56 25.81
CA LYS A 50 28.65 -0.47 25.71
C LYS A 50 28.23 -1.78 26.40
N ASP A 51 28.54 -2.91 25.74
CA ASP A 51 28.68 -4.29 26.27
C ASP A 51 27.42 -4.98 26.86
N SER A 52 27.16 -6.29 26.70
CA SER A 52 27.99 -7.41 26.24
C SER A 52 27.14 -8.59 25.68
N SER A 53 27.38 -8.92 24.42
CA SER A 53 27.65 -10.24 23.77
C SER A 53 26.95 -11.57 24.13
N ILE A 54 26.00 -11.66 25.06
CA ILE A 54 25.31 -12.95 25.34
C ILE A 54 23.81 -12.89 24.96
N ALA A 55 23.13 -11.78 25.21
CA ALA A 55 21.73 -11.60 24.77
C ALA A 55 21.59 -11.37 23.25
N LEU A 56 22.65 -10.86 22.59
CA LEU A 56 22.67 -10.54 21.16
C LEU A 56 22.68 -11.80 20.28
N LYS A 57 23.35 -12.86 20.75
CA LYS A 57 23.65 -14.04 19.94
C LYS A 57 22.46 -15.00 19.88
N ASP A 58 21.72 -15.10 20.97
CA ASP A 58 20.51 -15.93 21.03
C ASP A 58 19.35 -15.30 20.23
N LEU A 59 19.26 -13.96 20.16
CA LEU A 59 18.26 -13.25 19.35
C LEU A 59 18.59 -13.21 17.85
N GLN A 60 19.88 -13.07 17.51
CA GLN A 60 20.38 -13.07 16.15
C GLN A 60 20.30 -14.46 15.51
N ASN A 61 20.54 -15.51 16.29
CA ASN A 61 20.34 -16.89 15.85
C ASN A 61 18.85 -17.24 15.66
N ASP A 62 17.92 -16.68 16.45
CA ASP A 62 16.48 -16.96 16.28
C ASP A 62 15.92 -16.31 15.00
N CYS A 63 16.40 -15.12 14.63
CA CYS A 63 16.02 -14.43 13.38
C CYS A 63 16.64 -15.11 12.14
N GLU A 64 17.92 -15.48 12.21
CA GLU A 64 18.62 -16.20 11.12
C GLU A 64 18.11 -17.65 10.98
N GLU A 65 17.83 -18.36 12.08
CA GLU A 65 17.20 -19.69 12.02
C GLU A 65 15.77 -19.63 11.50
N ARG A 66 14.96 -18.58 11.75
CA ARG A 66 13.61 -18.48 11.17
C ARG A 66 13.63 -18.19 9.67
N LEU A 67 14.53 -17.33 9.20
CA LEU A 67 14.76 -17.09 7.77
C LEU A 67 15.32 -18.33 7.05
N LEU A 68 16.13 -19.14 7.72
CA LEU A 68 16.72 -20.36 7.15
C LEU A 68 15.85 -21.63 7.34
N LYS A 69 14.99 -21.67 8.37
CA LYS A 69 14.01 -22.74 8.65
C LYS A 69 12.61 -22.43 8.11
N MET A 70 12.43 -21.35 7.35
CA MET A 70 11.27 -21.19 6.46
C MET A 70 11.30 -22.28 5.40
N LYS A 71 10.93 -23.49 5.83
CA LYS A 71 10.47 -24.55 4.96
C LYS A 71 9.21 -24.01 4.27
N PRO A 72 9.06 -24.21 2.95
CA PRO A 72 7.84 -23.84 2.25
C PRO A 72 6.74 -24.78 2.73
N THR A 73 6.03 -24.40 3.79
CA THR A 73 4.93 -25.22 4.31
C THR A 73 3.77 -24.34 4.74
N HIS A 74 3.22 -23.60 3.80
CA HIS A 74 1.88 -23.88 3.33
C HIS A 74 1.87 -23.73 1.80
N HIS A 75 1.63 -24.82 1.09
CA HIS A 75 1.42 -24.77 -0.34
C HIS A 75 0.34 -23.73 -0.65
N MET A 76 0.51 -22.93 -1.70
CA MET A 76 -0.63 -22.46 -2.51
C MET A 76 -1.53 -23.70 -2.73
N THR A 77 -2.60 -23.81 -1.93
CA THR A 77 -3.40 -25.02 -1.85
C THR A 77 -4.18 -25.18 -3.16
N SER A 78 -4.00 -26.37 -3.77
CA SER A 78 -4.69 -27.04 -4.88
C SER A 78 -5.14 -26.33 -6.17
N ASN A 79 -5.40 -25.01 -6.21
CA ASN A 79 -6.15 -24.38 -7.30
C ASN A 79 -5.30 -23.72 -8.41
N PHE A 80 -3.98 -23.69 -8.25
CA PHE A 80 -3.07 -23.25 -9.31
C PHE A 80 -2.32 -24.43 -9.93
N THR A 81 -2.18 -24.40 -11.25
CA THR A 81 -1.30 -25.32 -11.99
C THR A 81 0.16 -25.08 -11.62
N THR A 82 1.01 -26.04 -11.98
CA THR A 82 2.46 -25.90 -11.81
C THR A 82 2.99 -24.68 -12.58
N GLU A 83 2.49 -24.41 -13.78
CA GLU A 83 2.91 -23.26 -14.59
C GLU A 83 2.52 -21.93 -13.94
N GLU A 84 1.31 -21.84 -13.39
CA GLU A 84 0.84 -20.66 -12.66
C GLU A 84 1.67 -20.40 -11.42
N LYS A 85 1.96 -21.45 -10.63
CA LYS A 85 2.84 -21.34 -9.47
C LYS A 85 4.22 -20.85 -9.89
N LEU A 86 4.84 -21.46 -10.92
CA LEU A 86 6.14 -21.03 -11.42
C LEU A 86 6.13 -19.59 -11.93
N TYR A 87 5.07 -19.16 -12.60
CA TYR A 87 4.90 -17.79 -13.05
C TYR A 87 4.86 -16.83 -11.86
N ILE A 88 4.01 -17.11 -10.87
CA ILE A 88 3.88 -16.32 -9.65
C ILE A 88 5.21 -16.26 -8.89
N THR A 89 5.87 -17.41 -8.65
CA THR A 89 7.22 -17.49 -8.06
C THR A 89 8.24 -16.66 -8.84
N SER A 90 8.14 -16.62 -10.19
CA SER A 90 9.04 -15.81 -11.01
C SER A 90 8.86 -14.30 -10.82
N LEU A 91 7.64 -13.84 -10.53
CA LEU A 91 7.35 -12.44 -10.23
C LEU A 91 7.92 -12.05 -8.86
N PHE A 92 7.79 -12.92 -7.85
CA PHE A 92 8.39 -12.69 -6.53
C PHE A 92 9.90 -12.60 -6.59
N ARG A 93 10.56 -13.53 -7.30
CA ARG A 93 12.01 -13.49 -7.50
C ARG A 93 12.46 -12.19 -8.16
N GLN A 94 11.71 -11.68 -9.14
CA GLN A 94 11.98 -10.39 -9.76
C GLN A 94 11.84 -9.23 -8.77
N LEU A 95 10.75 -9.20 -7.99
CA LEU A 95 10.53 -8.16 -6.97
C LEU A 95 11.64 -8.17 -5.89
N THR A 96 12.06 -9.34 -5.44
CA THR A 96 13.18 -9.49 -4.49
C THR A 96 14.48 -8.95 -5.08
N ALA A 97 14.75 -9.26 -6.35
CA ALA A 97 15.92 -8.73 -7.06
C ALA A 97 15.88 -7.19 -7.22
N GLU A 98 14.70 -6.62 -7.48
CA GLU A 98 14.49 -5.17 -7.53
C GLU A 98 14.78 -4.49 -6.19
N THR A 99 14.24 -5.05 -5.11
CA THR A 99 14.44 -4.57 -3.74
C THR A 99 15.91 -4.61 -3.34
N TRP A 100 16.59 -5.72 -3.66
CA TRP A 100 18.01 -5.91 -3.41
C TRP A 100 18.86 -4.89 -4.17
N ALA A 101 18.64 -4.77 -5.49
CA ALA A 101 19.37 -3.83 -6.34
C ALA A 101 19.18 -2.38 -5.90
N TYR A 102 17.99 -2.01 -5.41
CA TYR A 102 17.75 -0.68 -4.84
C TYR A 102 18.55 -0.45 -3.54
N THR A 103 18.62 -1.46 -2.67
CA THR A 103 19.30 -1.39 -1.37
C THR A 103 20.83 -1.29 -1.53
N GLU A 104 21.42 -2.07 -2.43
CA GLU A 104 22.87 -2.03 -2.71
C GLU A 104 23.32 -0.74 -3.41
N ASN A 105 22.54 -0.21 -4.35
CA ASN A 105 22.90 1.02 -5.08
C ASN A 105 23.05 2.25 -4.17
N LYS A 106 22.45 2.25 -2.98
CA LYS A 106 22.65 3.30 -1.98
C LYS A 106 23.99 3.19 -1.23
N GLN A 107 24.54 1.99 -1.07
CA GLN A 107 25.81 1.78 -0.35
C GLN A 107 27.05 2.24 -1.14
N HIS A 108 26.97 2.37 -2.48
CA HIS A 108 28.12 2.64 -3.36
C HIS A 108 28.10 4.00 -4.09
N SER A 109 27.50 5.03 -3.51
CA SER A 109 27.22 6.32 -4.18
C SER A 109 28.41 7.30 -4.36
N ASN A 110 29.53 6.86 -4.93
CA ASN A 110 30.54 7.76 -5.53
C ASN A 110 30.74 7.57 -7.06
N ARG A 111 30.02 6.66 -7.71
CA ARG A 111 29.99 6.58 -9.19
C ARG A 111 28.57 6.32 -9.69
N TYR A 112 27.92 7.39 -10.10
CA TYR A 112 26.69 7.36 -10.88
C TYR A 112 26.88 6.52 -12.16
N LYS A 113 26.44 5.27 -12.18
CA LYS A 113 26.09 4.59 -13.43
C LYS A 113 24.66 5.00 -13.78
N ARG A 114 24.50 5.77 -14.86
CA ARG A 114 23.26 6.39 -15.37
C ARG A 114 22.16 5.42 -15.82
N HIS A 115 22.23 4.14 -15.48
CA HIS A 115 21.19 3.15 -15.81
C HIS A 115 20.98 2.22 -14.61
N GLY A 116 20.20 2.68 -13.63
CA GLY A 116 19.64 1.76 -12.64
C GLY A 116 18.78 0.74 -13.38
N LYS A 117 19.10 -0.55 -13.23
CA LYS A 117 18.44 -1.66 -13.93
C LYS A 117 16.93 -1.75 -13.64
N TYR A 118 16.48 -1.09 -12.57
CA TYR A 118 15.09 -1.00 -12.15
C TYR A 118 14.74 0.44 -11.79
N PRO A 119 13.94 1.15 -12.60
CA PRO A 119 13.52 2.51 -12.28
C PRO A 119 12.51 2.50 -11.13
N VAL A 120 12.57 3.54 -10.28
CA VAL A 120 11.52 3.82 -9.30
C VAL A 120 10.15 3.86 -9.99
N ARG A 121 9.13 3.27 -9.36
CA ARG A 121 7.77 3.21 -9.87
C ARG A 121 7.01 4.47 -9.47
N TYR A 122 6.73 5.35 -10.43
CA TYR A 122 6.02 6.60 -10.19
C TYR A 122 4.52 6.43 -10.41
N ARG A 123 3.74 6.46 -9.33
CA ARG A 123 2.27 6.40 -9.36
C ARG A 123 1.70 7.82 -9.34
N ARG A 124 0.75 8.09 -10.22
CA ARG A 124 0.08 9.39 -10.37
C ARG A 124 -1.42 9.21 -10.41
N GLU A 125 -2.16 10.23 -10.00
CA GLU A 125 -3.61 10.26 -10.17
C GLU A 125 -3.98 10.03 -11.64
N VAL A 126 -4.96 9.16 -11.89
CA VAL A 126 -5.30 8.64 -13.23
C VAL A 126 -5.73 9.71 -14.22
N ARG A 127 -6.47 10.74 -13.81
CA ARG A 127 -6.87 11.88 -14.66
C ARG A 127 -5.73 12.86 -14.91
N SER A 128 -4.70 12.88 -14.06
CA SER A 128 -3.46 13.65 -14.26
C SER A 128 -2.36 12.87 -14.99
N THR A 129 -2.61 11.59 -15.28
CA THR A 129 -1.66 10.71 -15.95
C THR A 129 -1.56 11.05 -17.44
N PRO A 130 -0.35 11.29 -17.98
CA PRO A 130 -0.18 11.55 -19.41
C PRO A 130 -0.81 10.41 -20.23
N HIS A 131 -1.50 10.74 -21.33
CA HIS A 131 -2.24 9.77 -22.13
C HIS A 131 -1.40 8.53 -22.50
N ARG A 132 -0.16 8.75 -22.96
CA ARG A 132 0.80 7.67 -23.28
C ARG A 132 1.08 6.70 -22.11
N HIS A 133 1.02 7.15 -20.86
CA HIS A 133 1.25 6.30 -19.69
C HIS A 133 -0.02 5.51 -19.37
N TRP A 134 -1.20 6.13 -19.48
CA TRP A 134 -2.49 5.45 -19.38
C TRP A 134 -2.63 4.34 -20.43
N GLU A 135 -2.30 4.62 -21.70
CA GLU A 135 -2.32 3.63 -22.78
C GLU A 135 -1.36 2.47 -22.52
N ARG A 136 -0.16 2.73 -21.99
CA ARG A 136 0.80 1.67 -21.62
C ARG A 136 0.29 0.80 -20.47
N TYR A 137 -0.35 1.41 -19.46
CA TYR A 137 -1.01 0.67 -18.39
C TYR A 137 -2.11 -0.22 -18.97
N VAL A 138 -3.06 0.35 -19.72
CA VAL A 138 -4.14 -0.37 -20.40
C VAL A 138 -3.61 -1.52 -21.26
N ALA A 139 -2.60 -1.28 -22.09
CA ALA A 139 -1.99 -2.29 -22.93
C ALA A 139 -1.35 -3.42 -22.10
N GLY A 140 -0.74 -3.09 -20.96
CA GLY A 140 -0.22 -4.05 -20.00
C GLY A 140 -1.33 -4.93 -19.39
N VAL A 141 -2.42 -4.32 -18.92
CA VAL A 141 -3.57 -5.04 -18.37
C VAL A 141 -4.15 -6.00 -19.42
N ARG A 142 -4.43 -5.50 -20.63
CA ARG A 142 -4.98 -6.31 -21.73
C ARG A 142 -4.02 -7.44 -22.13
N ARG A 143 -2.71 -7.18 -22.20
CA ARG A 143 -1.70 -8.20 -22.46
C ARG A 143 -1.81 -9.33 -21.44
N LEU A 144 -1.86 -9.02 -20.14
CA LEU A 144 -1.98 -10.04 -19.09
C LEU A 144 -3.33 -10.75 -19.16
N LYS A 145 -4.41 -10.04 -19.48
CA LYS A 145 -5.77 -10.58 -19.55
C LYS A 145 -5.97 -11.60 -20.66
N PHE A 146 -5.24 -11.45 -21.76
CA PHE A 146 -5.31 -12.38 -22.89
C PHE A 146 -4.11 -13.33 -22.96
N ASP A 147 -3.20 -13.29 -21.98
CA ASP A 147 -2.08 -14.23 -21.88
C ASP A 147 -2.52 -15.50 -21.15
N MET A 148 -2.82 -16.55 -21.93
CA MET A 148 -3.32 -17.84 -21.45
C MET A 148 -2.23 -18.89 -21.21
N ARG A 149 -0.95 -18.51 -21.18
CA ARG A 149 0.22 -19.44 -21.09
C ARG A 149 0.39 -20.14 -19.73
N GLY A 150 -0.67 -20.32 -18.94
CA GLY A 150 -0.70 -21.06 -17.67
C GLY A 150 -1.51 -22.37 -17.71
N GLY A 151 -2.06 -22.72 -18.88
CA GLY A 151 -2.59 -24.06 -19.18
C GLY A 151 -3.95 -24.43 -18.59
N ALA A 152 -4.54 -23.64 -17.69
CA ALA A 152 -5.80 -23.96 -17.00
C ALA A 152 -7.02 -23.14 -17.45
N GLY A 153 -6.97 -22.49 -18.61
CA GLY A 153 -8.06 -21.60 -19.04
C GLY A 153 -8.17 -20.33 -18.18
N ARG A 154 -7.13 -20.01 -17.41
CA ARG A 154 -6.97 -18.78 -16.63
C ARG A 154 -5.89 -17.91 -17.27
N SER A 155 -6.17 -16.61 -17.39
CA SER A 155 -5.18 -15.64 -17.89
C SER A 155 -4.17 -15.28 -16.81
N ARG A 156 -2.99 -14.77 -17.18
CA ARG A 156 -2.01 -14.28 -16.19
C ARG A 156 -2.56 -13.17 -15.29
N TYR A 157 -3.45 -12.32 -15.82
CA TYR A 157 -4.15 -11.33 -15.01
C TYR A 157 -5.01 -12.00 -13.95
N ASP A 158 -5.81 -13.00 -14.34
CA ASP A 158 -6.68 -13.73 -13.43
C ASP A 158 -5.89 -14.59 -12.44
N THR A 159 -4.75 -15.15 -12.84
CA THR A 159 -3.83 -15.86 -11.94
C THR A 159 -3.34 -14.95 -10.82
N ILE A 160 -3.03 -13.68 -11.12
CA ILE A 160 -2.62 -12.70 -10.11
C ILE A 160 -3.82 -12.25 -9.28
N ALA A 161 -4.99 -12.03 -9.90
CA ALA A 161 -6.23 -11.66 -9.21
C ALA A 161 -6.64 -12.72 -8.17
N ASP A 162 -6.58 -14.01 -8.53
CA ASP A 162 -6.94 -15.14 -7.66
C ASP A 162 -6.07 -15.26 -6.39
N ILE A 163 -4.87 -14.66 -6.35
CA ILE A 163 -4.03 -14.64 -5.14
C ILE A 163 -4.78 -13.98 -3.97
N HIS A 164 -5.49 -12.88 -4.23
CA HIS A 164 -6.25 -12.14 -3.22
C HIS A 164 -7.46 -12.94 -2.72
N GLY A 165 -8.18 -13.62 -3.63
CA GLY A 165 -9.28 -14.51 -3.27
C GLY A 165 -8.85 -15.67 -2.35
N LEU A 166 -7.60 -16.13 -2.45
CA LEU A 166 -7.05 -17.13 -1.53
C LEU A 166 -6.57 -16.52 -0.20
N ALA A 167 -6.12 -15.26 -0.22
CA ALA A 167 -5.57 -14.56 0.93
C ALA A 167 -6.60 -13.74 1.70
N MET A 168 -7.91 -13.93 1.46
CA MET A 168 -8.97 -13.08 2.03
C MET A 168 -8.84 -12.87 3.54
N ILE A 169 -8.59 -13.94 4.30
CA ILE A 169 -8.46 -13.88 5.76
C ILE A 169 -7.19 -13.14 6.18
N GLN A 170 -6.08 -13.35 5.47
CA GLN A 170 -4.77 -12.81 5.82
C GLN A 170 -4.58 -11.37 5.35
N ALA A 171 -5.31 -10.96 4.30
CA ALA A 171 -5.22 -9.65 3.68
C ALA A 171 -6.25 -8.65 4.21
N HIS A 172 -7.23 -9.06 5.02
CA HIS A 172 -8.33 -8.18 5.47
C HIS A 172 -8.67 -8.37 6.95
N SER A 173 -9.39 -7.40 7.49
CA SER A 173 -9.89 -7.34 8.86
C SER A 173 -8.77 -7.50 9.88
N GLY A 174 -7.67 -6.79 9.69
CA GLY A 174 -6.55 -6.85 10.61
C GLY A 174 -5.32 -6.10 10.15
N PRO A 175 -4.26 -6.10 10.96
CA PRO A 175 -3.11 -5.23 10.74
C PRO A 175 -2.31 -5.56 9.49
N ASN A 176 -2.50 -6.73 8.90
CA ASN A 176 -1.81 -7.08 7.67
C ASN A 176 -2.45 -6.47 6.41
N PHE A 177 -3.61 -5.81 6.51
CA PHE A 177 -4.30 -5.23 5.35
C PHE A 177 -3.38 -4.34 4.49
N LEU A 178 -2.76 -3.33 5.08
CA LEU A 178 -1.90 -2.37 4.36
C LEU A 178 -0.61 -2.99 3.81
N PRO A 179 0.24 -3.68 4.60
CA PRO A 179 1.48 -4.28 4.10
C PRO A 179 1.24 -5.38 3.05
N TRP A 180 0.22 -6.22 3.21
CA TRP A 180 -0.09 -7.28 2.25
C TRP A 180 -0.50 -6.69 0.90
N HIS A 181 -1.41 -5.71 0.90
CA HIS A 181 -1.83 -5.05 -0.34
C HIS A 181 -0.69 -4.27 -1.01
N ARG A 182 0.24 -3.68 -0.25
CA ARG A 182 1.45 -3.07 -0.83
C ARG A 182 2.29 -4.07 -1.61
N LEU A 183 2.59 -5.23 -1.01
CA LEU A 183 3.33 -6.29 -1.70
C LEU A 183 2.54 -6.80 -2.92
N TYR A 184 1.22 -6.96 -2.78
CA TYR A 184 0.32 -7.36 -3.85
C TYR A 184 0.38 -6.43 -5.07
N LEU A 185 0.27 -5.11 -4.85
CA LEU A 185 0.40 -4.08 -5.88
C LEU A 185 1.77 -4.14 -6.58
N LEU A 186 2.84 -4.41 -5.82
CA LEU A 186 4.19 -4.48 -6.38
C LEU A 186 4.35 -5.69 -7.32
N ILE A 187 3.78 -6.85 -7.00
CA ILE A 187 3.83 -8.02 -7.88
C ILE A 187 3.07 -7.74 -9.18
N TYR A 188 1.91 -7.09 -9.08
CA TYR A 188 1.13 -6.74 -10.25
C TYR A 188 1.86 -5.74 -11.15
N GLU A 189 2.50 -4.72 -10.60
CA GLU A 189 3.38 -3.81 -11.35
C GLU A 189 4.57 -4.53 -11.99
N THR A 190 5.18 -5.52 -11.32
CA THR A 190 6.23 -6.37 -11.90
C THR A 190 5.69 -7.11 -13.13
N ALA A 191 4.48 -7.66 -13.05
CA ALA A 191 3.84 -8.34 -14.18
C ALA A 191 3.44 -7.38 -15.32
N LEU A 192 3.03 -6.16 -14.98
CA LEU A 192 2.67 -5.12 -15.95
C LEU A 192 3.88 -4.55 -16.67
N GLY A 193 5.01 -4.39 -15.96
CA GLY A 193 6.20 -3.68 -16.44
C GLY A 193 6.03 -2.17 -16.51
N VAL A 194 4.96 -1.63 -15.90
CA VAL A 194 4.67 -0.20 -15.77
C VAL A 194 4.01 0.09 -14.43
N PRO A 195 4.21 1.28 -13.84
CA PRO A 195 3.53 1.67 -12.60
C PRO A 195 2.01 1.78 -12.77
N ILE A 196 1.27 1.46 -11.71
CA ILE A 196 -0.20 1.63 -11.67
C ILE A 196 -0.51 3.09 -11.31
N PRO A 197 -1.33 3.83 -12.09
CA PRO A 197 -1.86 5.11 -11.61
C PRO A 197 -2.77 4.89 -10.39
N TYR A 198 -2.97 5.89 -9.55
CA TYR A 198 -3.94 5.78 -8.45
C TYR A 198 -5.25 6.49 -8.78
N TRP A 199 -6.34 6.03 -8.19
CA TRP A 199 -7.65 6.69 -8.26
C TRP A 199 -7.94 7.38 -6.93
N ASP A 200 -7.80 8.71 -6.92
CA ASP A 200 -8.27 9.54 -5.80
C ASP A 200 -9.78 9.76 -5.94
N SER A 201 -10.57 8.87 -5.32
CA SER A 201 -12.03 8.94 -5.36
C SER A 201 -12.60 10.10 -4.56
N SER A 202 -11.80 10.76 -3.72
CA SER A 202 -12.23 11.99 -3.03
C SER A 202 -12.43 13.17 -3.98
N ILE A 203 -11.89 13.10 -5.21
CA ILE A 203 -12.15 14.10 -6.26
C ILE A 203 -13.52 13.89 -6.89
N ASP A 204 -13.97 12.63 -7.00
CA ASP A 204 -15.28 12.27 -7.53
C ASP A 204 -16.38 12.52 -6.49
N GLN A 205 -16.08 12.34 -5.20
CA GLN A 205 -16.97 12.66 -4.08
C GLN A 205 -17.43 14.13 -4.05
N GLU A 206 -16.62 15.06 -4.59
CA GLU A 206 -16.96 16.49 -4.66
C GLU A 206 -17.90 16.83 -5.84
N MET A 207 -18.22 15.86 -6.70
CA MET A 207 -19.20 16.05 -7.76
C MET A 207 -20.62 16.08 -7.18
N GLU A 208 -21.52 16.85 -7.80
CA GLU A 208 -22.96 16.76 -7.51
C GLU A 208 -23.51 15.34 -7.73
N ASP A 209 -23.00 14.66 -8.76
CA ASP A 209 -23.31 13.28 -9.08
C ASP A 209 -22.01 12.53 -9.45
N PRO A 210 -21.40 11.81 -8.50
CA PRO A 210 -20.16 11.05 -8.74
C PRO A 210 -20.31 9.94 -9.79
N THR A 211 -21.53 9.47 -10.06
CA THR A 211 -21.78 8.46 -11.12
C THR A 211 -21.55 9.03 -12.52
N LYS A 212 -21.52 10.36 -12.65
CA LYS A 212 -21.21 11.07 -13.89
C LYS A 212 -19.73 11.42 -14.04
N SER A 213 -18.83 10.88 -13.23
CA SER A 213 -17.40 11.08 -13.44
C SER A 213 -16.96 10.63 -14.83
N ILE A 214 -16.02 11.36 -15.43
CA ILE A 214 -15.33 11.00 -16.68
C ILE A 214 -14.67 9.61 -16.62
N LEU A 215 -14.39 9.09 -15.42
CA LEU A 215 -13.84 7.74 -15.22
C LEU A 215 -14.76 6.64 -15.76
N TRP A 216 -16.07 6.85 -15.73
CA TRP A 216 -17.06 5.87 -16.23
C TRP A 216 -17.41 6.11 -17.71
N THR A 217 -16.37 6.32 -18.52
CA THR A 217 -16.47 6.46 -19.98
C THR A 217 -15.49 5.52 -20.67
N SER A 218 -15.65 5.37 -21.98
CA SER A 218 -14.73 4.61 -22.84
C SER A 218 -13.28 5.11 -22.82
N LYS A 219 -13.03 6.33 -22.35
CA LYS A 219 -11.67 6.86 -22.17
C LYS A 219 -10.91 6.13 -21.05
N TYR A 220 -11.62 5.72 -19.99
CA TYR A 220 -11.04 5.14 -18.78
C TYR A 220 -11.58 3.73 -18.53
N PHE A 221 -12.62 3.57 -17.71
CA PHE A 221 -13.04 2.26 -17.22
C PHE A 221 -14.22 1.64 -17.97
N GLY A 222 -14.81 2.36 -18.91
CA GLY A 222 -16.07 1.96 -19.55
C GLY A 222 -17.30 2.42 -18.77
N ASN A 223 -18.48 1.94 -19.17
CA ASN A 223 -19.75 2.26 -18.54
C ASN A 223 -19.77 1.90 -17.05
N GLY A 224 -20.56 2.63 -16.26
CA GLY A 224 -20.66 2.44 -14.80
C GLY A 224 -21.75 1.45 -14.35
N PHE A 225 -22.61 1.02 -15.26
CA PHE A 225 -23.82 0.24 -14.95
C PHE A 225 -23.92 -0.99 -15.85
N GLY A 226 -24.25 -2.14 -15.25
CA GLY A 226 -24.39 -3.42 -15.92
C GLY A 226 -23.07 -4.02 -16.38
N VAL A 227 -23.14 -4.86 -17.41
CA VAL A 227 -21.97 -5.48 -18.05
C VAL A 227 -21.10 -4.40 -18.69
N ILE A 228 -19.79 -4.49 -18.52
CA ILE A 228 -18.85 -3.53 -19.11
C ILE A 228 -18.69 -3.82 -20.61
N GLU A 229 -19.30 -2.97 -21.43
CA GLU A 229 -19.36 -3.10 -22.90
C GLU A 229 -18.55 -2.02 -23.62
N THR A 230 -18.12 -0.97 -22.92
CA THR A 230 -17.36 0.15 -23.50
C THR A 230 -15.99 0.31 -22.87
N GLY A 231 -15.09 1.00 -23.59
CA GLY A 231 -13.75 1.30 -23.10
C GLY A 231 -12.75 0.15 -23.18
N PRO A 232 -11.55 0.33 -22.62
CA PRO A 232 -10.43 -0.59 -22.80
C PRO A 232 -10.60 -1.96 -22.14
N PHE A 233 -11.55 -2.09 -21.22
CA PHE A 233 -11.82 -3.32 -20.46
C PHE A 233 -13.14 -4.00 -20.85
N ALA A 234 -13.78 -3.52 -21.93
CA ALA A 234 -14.98 -4.14 -22.48
C ALA A 234 -14.76 -5.63 -22.80
N GLY A 235 -15.75 -6.45 -22.44
CA GLY A 235 -15.73 -7.89 -22.71
C GLY A 235 -14.81 -8.72 -21.80
N PHE A 236 -14.21 -8.11 -20.77
CA PHE A 236 -13.47 -8.85 -19.75
C PHE A 236 -14.39 -9.88 -19.07
N GLN A 237 -13.95 -11.13 -19.02
CA GLN A 237 -14.59 -12.21 -18.28
C GLN A 237 -13.89 -12.39 -16.93
N THR A 238 -14.62 -12.75 -15.89
CA THR A 238 -14.12 -13.06 -14.55
C THR A 238 -14.53 -14.49 -14.20
N PRO A 239 -14.00 -15.10 -13.13
CA PRO A 239 -14.50 -16.37 -12.64
C PRO A 239 -16.01 -16.35 -12.31
N GLY A 240 -16.58 -15.18 -12.00
CA GLY A 240 -18.01 -14.97 -11.77
C GLY A 240 -18.84 -14.63 -13.01
N GLY A 241 -18.27 -14.71 -14.21
CA GLY A 241 -18.91 -14.29 -15.47
C GLY A 241 -18.42 -12.92 -15.95
N ALA A 242 -19.23 -12.23 -16.75
CA ALA A 242 -18.83 -10.93 -17.31
C ALA A 242 -18.48 -9.90 -16.23
N LEU A 243 -17.50 -9.03 -16.50
CA LEU A 243 -17.21 -7.87 -15.66
C LEU A 243 -18.45 -6.96 -15.56
N ILE A 244 -18.89 -6.66 -14.34
CA ILE A 244 -20.12 -5.90 -14.07
C ILE A 244 -19.83 -4.82 -13.01
N ARG A 245 -20.46 -3.64 -13.15
CA ARG A 245 -20.49 -2.59 -12.12
C ARG A 245 -21.89 -2.01 -11.99
N ASN A 246 -22.24 -1.46 -10.82
CA ASN A 246 -23.50 -0.74 -10.61
C ASN A 246 -23.25 0.46 -9.69
N ILE A 247 -22.49 1.42 -10.18
CA ILE A 247 -21.93 2.48 -9.34
C ILE A 247 -22.98 3.32 -8.59
N GLY A 248 -22.70 3.63 -7.33
CA GLY A 248 -23.52 4.51 -6.50
C GLY A 248 -24.86 3.93 -6.05
N SER A 249 -25.04 2.61 -6.11
CA SER A 249 -26.20 1.91 -5.52
C SER A 249 -26.19 1.97 -3.99
N ASP A 250 -25.00 1.84 -3.40
CA ASP A 250 -24.69 1.88 -1.98
C ASP A 250 -23.24 2.38 -1.79
N GLY A 251 -22.67 2.26 -0.59
CA GLY A 251 -21.28 2.60 -0.31
C GLY A 251 -20.99 4.10 -0.37
N ILE A 252 -19.74 4.45 -0.11
CA ILE A 252 -19.28 5.84 -0.09
C ILE A 252 -17.89 5.97 -0.72
N LEU A 253 -17.66 7.07 -1.42
CA LEU A 253 -16.31 7.44 -1.84
C LEU A 253 -15.56 8.12 -0.69
N TYR A 254 -14.24 8.27 -0.82
CA TYR A 254 -13.44 8.91 0.21
C TYR A 254 -13.89 10.36 0.46
N ASP A 255 -14.24 10.68 1.70
CA ASP A 255 -14.38 12.08 2.11
C ASP A 255 -12.98 12.69 2.27
N LYS A 256 -12.73 13.77 1.53
CA LYS A 256 -11.46 14.50 1.53
C LYS A 256 -11.06 15.02 2.91
N ARG A 257 -12.02 15.16 3.84
CA ARG A 257 -11.81 15.59 5.22
C ARG A 257 -11.29 14.47 6.12
N LEU A 258 -11.52 13.21 5.77
CA LEU A 258 -11.04 12.05 6.54
C LEU A 258 -9.56 11.77 6.29
N ILE A 259 -9.04 12.10 5.11
CA ILE A 259 -7.62 11.87 4.78
C ILE A 259 -6.67 12.65 5.71
N PRO A 260 -6.84 13.97 5.96
CA PRO A 260 -6.05 14.69 6.97
C PRO A 260 -6.21 14.12 8.38
N ARG A 261 -7.37 13.56 8.72
CA ARG A 261 -7.62 12.92 10.02
C ARG A 261 -6.74 11.68 10.18
N ILE A 262 -6.61 10.84 9.15
CA ILE A 262 -5.65 9.71 9.13
C ILE A 262 -4.21 10.20 9.30
N TRP A 263 -3.80 11.24 8.56
CA TRP A 263 -2.44 11.80 8.64
C TRP A 263 -2.13 12.49 9.97
N SER A 264 -3.15 12.88 10.74
CA SER A 264 -2.98 13.41 12.09
C SER A 264 -2.57 12.33 13.11
N LYS A 265 -2.89 11.06 12.84
CA LYS A 265 -2.56 9.94 13.73
C LYS A 265 -1.06 9.66 13.77
N THR A 266 -0.59 8.98 14.81
CA THR A 266 0.84 8.75 15.07
C THR A 266 1.26 7.29 14.97
N ARG A 267 0.37 6.37 15.34
CA ARG A 267 0.63 4.93 15.43
C ARG A 267 -0.32 4.17 14.53
N LEU A 268 0.16 3.08 13.92
CA LEU A 268 -0.60 2.25 13.00
C LEU A 268 -1.91 1.74 13.61
N ARG A 269 -1.87 1.40 14.91
CA ARG A 269 -3.05 0.96 15.68
C ARG A 269 -4.21 1.95 15.65
N GLU A 270 -3.96 3.23 15.36
CA GLU A 270 -5.00 4.25 15.29
C GLU A 270 -5.75 4.26 13.95
N ILE A 271 -5.17 3.67 12.90
CA ILE A 271 -5.68 3.68 11.52
C ILE A 271 -5.90 2.28 10.93
N SER A 272 -5.64 1.25 11.73
CA SER A 272 -5.67 -0.15 11.31
C SER A 272 -6.44 -1.00 12.32
N ASP A 273 -7.13 -2.00 11.79
CA ASP A 273 -7.80 -3.01 12.59
C ASP A 273 -6.82 -3.81 13.47
N PRO A 274 -7.28 -4.32 14.62
CA PRO A 274 -8.65 -4.23 15.14
C PRO A 274 -8.90 -3.01 16.05
N THR A 275 -7.96 -2.06 16.11
CA THR A 275 -7.92 -1.05 17.18
C THR A 275 -8.28 0.37 16.74
N SER A 276 -8.36 0.62 15.43
CA SER A 276 -8.79 1.93 14.93
C SER A 276 -10.20 2.28 15.38
N ALA A 277 -10.44 3.58 15.59
CA ALA A 277 -11.80 4.06 15.73
C ALA A 277 -12.56 3.89 14.39
N PRO A 278 -13.90 3.74 14.39
CA PRO A 278 -14.67 3.45 13.19
C PRO A 278 -14.36 4.35 11.98
N ASP A 279 -14.29 5.67 12.19
CA ASP A 279 -14.01 6.61 11.09
C ASP A 279 -12.50 6.78 10.78
N ASP A 280 -11.62 6.20 11.58
CA ASP A 280 -10.17 6.33 11.43
C ASP A 280 -9.53 5.11 10.74
N GLY A 281 -10.26 3.99 10.66
CA GLY A 281 -9.81 2.77 10.01
C GLY A 281 -9.71 2.94 8.49
N LEU A 282 -8.49 2.80 7.96
CA LEU A 282 -8.26 2.95 6.53
C LEU A 282 -8.91 1.82 5.72
N GLU A 283 -8.95 0.60 6.27
CA GLU A 283 -9.66 -0.53 5.65
C GLU A 283 -11.18 -0.29 5.57
N GLU A 284 -11.78 0.27 6.62
CA GLU A 284 -13.22 0.55 6.66
C GLU A 284 -13.62 1.59 5.61
N GLN A 285 -12.86 2.68 5.50
CA GLN A 285 -13.10 3.69 4.45
C GLN A 285 -12.90 3.08 3.06
N HIS A 286 -11.89 2.24 2.88
CA HIS A 286 -11.65 1.49 1.65
C HIS A 286 -12.84 0.60 1.25
N ASN A 287 -13.50 -0.06 2.21
CA ASN A 287 -14.63 -0.96 1.97
C ASN A 287 -15.81 -0.20 1.36
N GLY A 288 -16.04 1.05 1.78
CA GLY A 288 -17.08 1.91 1.21
C GLY A 288 -16.97 2.07 -0.31
N ILE A 289 -15.75 2.11 -0.86
CA ILE A 289 -15.53 2.27 -2.31
C ILE A 289 -15.81 0.95 -3.05
N HIS A 290 -15.46 -0.20 -2.47
CA HIS A 290 -15.79 -1.49 -3.05
C HIS A 290 -17.30 -1.64 -3.25
N ILE A 291 -18.06 -1.31 -2.20
CA ILE A 291 -19.52 -1.30 -2.21
C ILE A 291 -20.05 -0.25 -3.18
N TRP A 292 -19.43 0.94 -3.23
CA TRP A 292 -19.86 2.01 -4.12
C TRP A 292 -19.69 1.68 -5.59
N VAL A 293 -18.64 0.95 -5.98
CA VAL A 293 -18.49 0.49 -7.37
C VAL A 293 -19.46 -0.65 -7.70
N ASP A 294 -19.78 -1.48 -6.70
CA ASP A 294 -20.70 -2.61 -6.77
C ASP A 294 -20.25 -3.67 -7.80
N GLY A 295 -21.08 -4.69 -8.06
CA GLY A 295 -20.86 -5.72 -9.05
C GLY A 295 -19.62 -6.56 -8.73
N THR A 296 -18.67 -6.61 -9.66
CA THR A 296 -17.42 -7.36 -9.45
C THR A 296 -16.60 -6.79 -8.29
N MET A 297 -16.64 -5.47 -8.05
CA MET A 297 -15.86 -4.82 -6.98
C MET A 297 -16.41 -5.08 -5.57
N ASP A 298 -17.71 -5.35 -5.39
CA ASP A 298 -18.29 -5.64 -4.07
C ASP A 298 -17.95 -7.07 -3.58
N SER A 299 -17.67 -7.97 -4.52
CA SER A 299 -17.28 -9.34 -4.19
C SER A 299 -15.81 -9.38 -3.79
N LEU A 300 -15.53 -9.58 -2.50
CA LEU A 300 -14.17 -9.72 -1.97
C LEU A 300 -13.23 -10.62 -2.81
N PRO A 301 -13.59 -11.87 -3.17
CA PRO A 301 -12.70 -12.71 -3.97
C PRO A 301 -12.61 -12.31 -5.45
N LEU A 302 -13.58 -11.55 -5.98
CA LEU A 302 -13.63 -11.19 -7.40
C LEU A 302 -13.15 -9.76 -7.69
N ALA A 303 -13.07 -8.89 -6.68
CA ALA A 303 -12.77 -7.48 -6.84
C ALA A 303 -11.48 -7.20 -7.66
N PRO A 304 -10.36 -7.92 -7.45
CA PRO A 304 -9.14 -7.72 -8.26
C PRO A 304 -9.30 -8.05 -9.75
N HIS A 305 -10.37 -8.76 -10.14
CA HIS A 305 -10.65 -9.00 -11.55
C HIS A 305 -11.17 -7.74 -12.27
N ASP A 306 -11.65 -6.74 -11.53
CA ASP A 306 -11.93 -5.41 -12.07
C ASP A 306 -10.64 -4.57 -12.09
N PRO A 307 -10.20 -4.05 -13.25
CA PRO A 307 -8.99 -3.22 -13.32
C PRO A 307 -8.99 -1.99 -12.40
N ILE A 308 -10.15 -1.48 -11.98
CA ILE A 308 -10.22 -0.32 -11.06
C ILE A 308 -9.74 -0.65 -9.64
N PHE A 309 -9.81 -1.92 -9.22
CA PHE A 309 -9.29 -2.41 -7.94
C PHE A 309 -7.86 -1.93 -7.69
N TRP A 310 -7.00 -2.11 -8.69
CA TRP A 310 -5.58 -1.82 -8.59
C TRP A 310 -5.31 -0.34 -8.36
N LEU A 311 -6.09 0.54 -8.98
CA LEU A 311 -5.96 1.98 -8.82
C LEU A 311 -6.51 2.47 -7.47
N HIS A 312 -7.61 1.88 -7.01
CA HIS A 312 -8.17 2.13 -5.67
C HIS A 312 -7.16 1.76 -4.58
N HIS A 313 -6.61 0.55 -4.63
CA HIS A 313 -5.59 0.10 -3.69
C HIS A 313 -4.29 0.89 -3.77
N CYS A 314 -3.91 1.40 -4.95
CA CYS A 314 -2.79 2.34 -5.05
C CYS A 314 -3.05 3.66 -4.31
N PHE A 315 -4.30 4.13 -4.24
CA PHE A 315 -4.67 5.31 -3.46
C PHE A 315 -4.72 5.04 -1.95
N VAL A 316 -5.17 3.85 -1.54
CA VAL A 316 -5.05 3.39 -0.14
C VAL A 316 -3.57 3.36 0.29
N ASP A 317 -2.71 2.75 -0.53
CA ASP A 317 -1.27 2.69 -0.29
C ASP A 317 -0.61 4.09 -0.33
N TYR A 318 -1.14 5.03 -1.14
CA TYR A 318 -0.72 6.44 -1.11
C TYR A 318 -1.01 7.10 0.24
N ILE A 319 -2.24 6.97 0.74
CA ILE A 319 -2.65 7.53 2.03
C ILE A 319 -1.77 6.96 3.14
N TRP A 320 -1.53 5.64 3.13
CA TRP A 320 -0.67 4.97 4.10
C TRP A 320 0.80 5.39 3.97
N GLU A 321 1.35 5.54 2.76
CA GLU A 321 2.73 5.98 2.56
C GLU A 321 2.97 7.40 3.07
N VAL A 322 2.01 8.31 2.89
CA VAL A 322 2.09 9.66 3.47
C VAL A 322 2.05 9.57 5.01
N PHE A 323 1.16 8.75 5.58
CA PHE A 323 1.14 8.49 7.01
C PHE A 323 2.49 7.95 7.52
N ARG A 324 3.06 6.94 6.87
CA ARG A 324 4.37 6.37 7.21
C ARG A 324 5.49 7.41 7.20
N ARG A 325 5.51 8.32 6.21
CA ARG A 325 6.49 9.42 6.18
C ARG A 325 6.31 10.39 7.34
N LEU A 326 5.07 10.67 7.74
CA LEU A 326 4.77 11.48 8.91
C LEU A 326 5.20 10.79 10.21
N GLN A 327 5.01 9.47 10.33
CA GLN A 327 5.58 8.69 11.44
C GLN A 327 7.10 8.85 11.51
N MET A 328 7.80 8.68 10.38
CA MET A 328 9.25 8.84 10.32
C MET A 328 9.69 10.27 10.71
N SER A 329 8.98 11.30 10.28
CA SER A 329 9.27 12.69 10.69
C SER A 329 9.09 12.95 12.19
N ARG A 330 8.32 12.09 12.88
CA ARG A 330 8.08 12.12 14.33
C ARG A 330 8.99 11.14 15.08
N GLY A 331 9.98 10.54 14.42
CA GLY A 331 10.90 9.58 15.02
C GLY A 331 10.32 8.18 15.25
N ILE A 332 9.17 7.86 14.64
CA ILE A 332 8.57 6.52 14.70
C ILE A 332 9.00 5.77 13.43
N ASN A 333 9.62 4.60 13.58
CA ASN A 333 9.92 3.74 12.44
C ASN A 333 8.70 2.87 12.09
N PRO A 334 8.09 3.03 10.92
CA PRO A 334 6.94 2.21 10.53
C PRO A 334 7.26 0.72 10.42
N ALA A 335 8.53 0.36 10.19
CA ALA A 335 8.98 -1.03 10.11
C ALA A 335 8.84 -1.80 11.44
N PHE A 336 8.53 -1.11 12.54
CA PHE A 336 8.39 -1.70 13.86
C PHE A 336 7.11 -1.28 14.61
N ASP A 337 6.23 -0.54 13.94
CA ASP A 337 4.99 -0.01 14.52
C ASP A 337 3.80 -0.95 14.27
N PHE A 338 3.93 -2.21 14.67
CA PHE A 338 2.90 -3.23 14.45
C PHE A 338 1.72 -3.08 15.41
N VAL A 339 0.54 -3.51 14.97
CA VAL A 339 -0.61 -3.69 15.87
C VAL A 339 -0.58 -5.11 16.41
N PRO A 340 -0.56 -5.31 17.74
CA PRO A 340 -0.69 -6.63 18.33
C PRO A 340 -2.00 -7.29 17.93
N THR A 341 -1.95 -8.58 17.58
CA THR A 341 -3.12 -9.35 17.16
C THR A 341 -2.94 -10.82 17.51
N ASN A 342 -4.06 -11.48 17.83
CA ASN A 342 -4.13 -12.94 17.98
C ASN A 342 -4.78 -13.60 16.74
N ARG A 343 -5.07 -12.83 15.68
CA ARG A 343 -5.63 -13.36 14.44
C ARG A 343 -4.53 -14.03 13.64
N THR A 344 -4.73 -15.30 13.31
CA THR A 344 -3.83 -16.07 12.44
C THR A 344 -3.68 -15.38 11.08
N GLY A 345 -2.45 -15.33 10.58
CA GLY A 345 -2.06 -14.73 9.31
C GLY A 345 -1.88 -13.22 9.36
N HIS A 346 -2.01 -12.59 10.52
CA HIS A 346 -1.86 -11.14 10.71
C HIS A 346 -0.65 -10.73 11.54
N GLY A 347 0.02 -11.68 12.20
CA GLY A 347 1.25 -11.43 12.92
C GLY A 347 2.38 -10.98 11.97
N PRO A 348 3.29 -10.10 12.41
CA PRO A 348 4.33 -9.55 11.54
C PRO A 348 5.31 -10.61 11.01
N ASP A 349 5.54 -11.69 11.77
CA ASP A 349 6.47 -12.76 11.40
C ASP A 349 5.77 -13.98 10.75
N GLU A 350 4.48 -13.85 10.45
CA GLU A 350 3.73 -14.84 9.69
C GLU A 350 3.95 -14.61 8.18
N GLU A 351 3.85 -15.70 7.41
CA GLU A 351 3.93 -15.65 5.95
C GLU A 351 2.88 -14.69 5.38
N ALA A 352 3.30 -13.83 4.47
CA ALA A 352 2.39 -13.04 3.65
C ALA A 352 1.68 -14.00 2.69
N PHE A 353 0.56 -14.57 3.13
CA PHE A 353 -0.09 -15.67 2.43
C PHE A 353 -0.34 -15.34 0.94
N GLY A 354 0.04 -16.26 0.06
CA GLY A 354 -0.03 -16.06 -1.40
C GLY A 354 1.12 -15.23 -1.98
N ILE A 355 2.03 -14.73 -1.15
CA ILE A 355 3.22 -13.93 -1.50
C ILE A 355 4.48 -14.69 -1.09
N GLU A 356 4.86 -15.67 -1.91
CA GLU A 356 5.92 -16.63 -1.58
C GLU A 356 7.26 -15.95 -1.24
N GLY A 357 7.83 -16.33 -0.10
CA GLY A 357 9.14 -15.82 0.36
C GLY A 357 9.09 -14.47 1.07
N TYR A 358 7.89 -13.95 1.38
CA TYR A 358 7.69 -12.74 2.17
C TYR A 358 6.93 -13.04 3.46
N ILE A 359 7.25 -12.30 4.51
CA ILE A 359 6.42 -12.19 5.72
C ILE A 359 5.68 -10.86 5.73
N ASN A 360 4.65 -10.77 6.56
CA ASN A 360 3.85 -9.57 6.72
C ASN A 360 4.70 -8.33 7.06
N ARG A 361 5.75 -8.50 7.88
CA ARG A 361 6.74 -7.48 8.23
C ARG A 361 7.42 -6.86 7.01
N ASP A 362 7.64 -7.61 5.94
CA ASP A 362 8.37 -7.10 4.77
C ASP A 362 7.63 -5.94 4.10
N GLY A 363 6.29 -5.98 4.06
CA GLY A 363 5.48 -4.87 3.55
C GLY A 363 5.64 -3.57 4.35
N TYR A 364 6.09 -3.66 5.61
CA TYR A 364 6.43 -2.52 6.44
C TYR A 364 7.83 -1.96 6.21
N LEU A 365 8.70 -2.63 5.45
CA LEU A 365 10.07 -2.17 5.30
C LEU A 365 10.17 -0.90 4.44
N ASN A 366 11.08 -0.01 4.80
CA ASN A 366 11.38 1.19 4.00
C ASN A 366 12.06 0.81 2.67
N SER A 367 12.77 -0.31 2.60
CA SER A 367 13.35 -0.83 1.35
C SER A 367 12.26 -1.16 0.32
N ILE A 368 11.15 -1.76 0.76
CA ILE A 368 9.98 -2.04 -0.06
C ILE A 368 9.22 -0.75 -0.40
N ALA A 369 8.93 0.10 0.59
CA ALA A 369 8.22 1.36 0.39
C ALA A 369 8.86 2.28 -0.67
N ARG A 370 10.21 2.30 -0.71
CA ARG A 370 10.99 3.18 -1.61
C ARG A 370 10.98 2.75 -3.08
N LEU A 371 10.49 1.55 -3.40
CA LEU A 371 10.29 1.13 -4.79
C LEU A 371 9.25 2.00 -5.50
N VAL A 372 8.35 2.63 -4.73
CA VAL A 372 7.25 3.44 -5.23
C VAL A 372 7.44 4.91 -4.82
N GLN A 373 7.15 5.81 -5.75
CA GLN A 373 6.97 7.24 -5.47
C GLN A 373 5.61 7.67 -5.97
N TYR A 374 4.97 8.55 -5.20
CA TYR A 374 3.65 9.08 -5.50
C TYR A 374 3.72 10.55 -5.86
N ASP A 375 3.12 10.90 -6.99
CA ASP A 375 2.74 12.29 -7.22
C ASP A 375 1.60 12.66 -6.26
N PRO A 376 1.64 13.84 -5.60
CA PRO A 376 0.58 14.24 -4.68
C PRO A 376 -0.80 14.30 -5.34
N THR A 377 -1.84 14.11 -4.55
CA THR A 377 -3.24 14.34 -4.98
C THR A 377 -3.39 15.75 -5.60
N PRO A 378 -4.06 15.87 -6.77
CA PRO A 378 -4.31 17.15 -7.44
C PRO A 378 -4.99 18.20 -6.56
N ARG A 379 -4.50 19.45 -6.61
CA ARG A 379 -5.02 20.59 -5.84
C ARG A 379 -5.28 21.80 -6.71
N CYS A 380 -6.23 22.63 -6.28
CA CYS A 380 -6.50 23.93 -6.88
C CYS A 380 -5.25 24.84 -6.84
N PRO A 381 -5.09 25.76 -7.82
CA PRO A 381 -6.01 26.02 -8.93
C PRO A 381 -5.80 25.11 -10.16
N TYR A 382 -4.73 24.31 -10.18
CA TYR A 382 -4.28 23.64 -11.40
C TYR A 382 -4.85 22.23 -11.60
N CYS A 383 -5.25 21.55 -10.52
CA CYS A 383 -5.79 20.19 -10.57
C CYS A 383 -4.96 19.24 -11.43
N GLY A 384 -3.65 19.22 -11.17
CA GLY A 384 -2.70 18.35 -11.87
C GLY A 384 -2.48 18.71 -13.34
N PHE A 385 -2.93 19.89 -13.78
CA PHE A 385 -3.00 20.29 -15.19
C PHE A 385 -3.79 19.30 -16.06
N SER A 386 -4.73 18.59 -15.43
CA SER A 386 -5.59 17.62 -16.11
C SER A 386 -6.65 18.32 -16.94
N THR A 387 -6.90 17.81 -18.14
CA THR A 387 -8.07 18.19 -18.94
C THR A 387 -9.36 17.57 -18.42
N ASP A 388 -9.26 16.54 -17.57
CA ASP A 388 -10.36 15.70 -17.09
C ASP A 388 -10.80 16.06 -15.66
N MET A 389 -10.19 17.10 -15.09
CA MET A 389 -10.58 17.71 -13.82
C MET A 389 -10.60 19.23 -13.96
N TYR A 390 -11.25 19.89 -13.01
CA TYR A 390 -11.21 21.34 -12.88
C TYR A 390 -11.23 21.74 -11.40
N CYS A 391 -10.76 22.94 -11.09
CA CYS A 391 -10.90 23.51 -9.76
C CYS A 391 -12.29 24.14 -9.64
N ASP A 392 -13.11 23.63 -8.72
CA ASP A 392 -14.35 24.30 -8.35
C ASP A 392 -14.01 25.48 -7.43
N GLY A 393 -14.29 26.70 -7.91
CA GLY A 393 -13.98 27.94 -7.19
C GLY A 393 -14.84 28.19 -5.95
N ASN A 394 -15.99 27.50 -5.81
CA ASN A 394 -16.88 27.68 -4.66
C ASN A 394 -16.40 26.88 -3.45
N ILE A 395 -15.96 25.64 -3.67
CA ILE A 395 -15.50 24.74 -2.61
C ILE A 395 -13.96 24.67 -2.49
N GLY A 396 -13.23 25.18 -3.49
CA GLY A 396 -11.77 25.22 -3.47
C GLY A 396 -11.10 23.85 -3.67
N TYR A 397 -11.81 22.89 -4.24
CA TYR A 397 -11.34 21.54 -4.50
C TYR A 397 -11.31 21.21 -5.99
N CYS A 398 -10.41 20.31 -6.35
CA CYS A 398 -10.45 19.67 -7.65
C CYS A 398 -11.63 18.70 -7.71
N VAL A 399 -12.36 18.76 -8.82
CA VAL A 399 -13.53 17.94 -9.11
C VAL A 399 -13.34 17.28 -10.47
N SER A 400 -13.82 16.05 -10.62
CA SER A 400 -13.83 15.36 -11.90
C SER A 400 -14.71 16.10 -12.91
N ARG A 401 -14.33 16.10 -14.19
CA ARG A 401 -15.27 16.51 -15.24
C ARG A 401 -16.38 15.48 -15.38
N GLN A 402 -17.56 15.96 -15.72
CA GLN A 402 -18.67 15.10 -16.07
C GLN A 402 -18.46 14.43 -17.43
N GLN A 403 -19.04 13.26 -17.62
CA GLN A 403 -19.10 12.59 -18.93
C GLN A 403 -19.76 13.51 -19.98
N PRO A 404 -19.36 13.42 -21.27
CA PRO A 404 -20.03 14.16 -22.33
C PRO A 404 -21.54 13.85 -22.39
N THR A 405 -22.36 14.88 -22.60
CA THR A 405 -23.81 14.75 -22.73
C THR A 405 -24.17 13.75 -23.84
N GLY A 406 -24.95 12.72 -23.51
CA GLY A 406 -25.40 11.67 -24.46
C GLY A 406 -24.71 10.31 -24.32
N THR A 407 -23.65 10.18 -23.51
CA THR A 407 -22.99 8.87 -23.23
C THR A 407 -23.44 8.22 -21.93
N TYR A 408 -24.23 8.93 -21.11
CA TYR A 408 -24.70 8.43 -19.81
C TYR A 408 -25.81 7.40 -20.00
N GLN A 409 -25.47 6.12 -19.83
CA GLN A 409 -26.40 4.99 -19.77
C GLN A 409 -26.83 4.72 -18.32
N GLY A 410 -27.28 5.74 -17.60
CA GLY A 410 -27.70 5.57 -16.20
C GLY A 410 -28.98 4.75 -16.06
N ASN A 411 -29.14 4.13 -14.89
CA ASN A 411 -30.43 3.64 -14.43
C ASN A 411 -31.30 4.84 -13.97
N PRO A 412 -32.45 5.14 -14.61
CA PRO A 412 -33.30 6.28 -14.25
C PRO A 412 -33.78 6.26 -12.79
N ALA A 413 -33.75 5.11 -12.10
CA ALA A 413 -34.23 4.95 -10.73
C ALA A 413 -33.24 5.42 -9.64
N LEU A 414 -31.95 5.62 -9.95
CA LEU A 414 -30.90 5.87 -8.95
C LEU A 414 -30.29 7.29 -9.01
N ALA A 415 -30.54 8.05 -10.09
CA ALA A 415 -30.07 9.43 -10.23
C ALA A 415 -30.64 10.42 -9.19
N GLY A 416 -31.57 9.96 -8.33
CA GLY A 416 -32.27 10.78 -7.35
C GLY A 416 -31.89 10.60 -5.87
N LYS A 417 -30.95 9.70 -5.52
CA LYS A 417 -30.63 9.43 -4.10
C LYS A 417 -29.36 10.09 -3.55
N VAL A 418 -28.40 10.45 -4.40
CA VAL A 418 -27.08 10.95 -3.95
C VAL A 418 -27.07 12.47 -3.65
N ALA A 419 -28.12 13.21 -4.01
CA ALA A 419 -28.18 14.67 -3.82
C ALA A 419 -28.90 15.15 -2.54
N ARG A 420 -29.35 14.27 -1.63
CA ARG A 420 -30.22 14.69 -0.50
C ARG A 420 -30.04 14.01 0.86
N GLU A 421 -28.87 13.45 1.16
CA GLU A 421 -28.59 12.90 2.52
C GLU A 421 -27.41 13.58 3.24
N ASN A 422 -27.12 14.85 2.92
CA ASN A 422 -26.36 15.76 3.80
C ASN A 422 -27.25 16.38 4.91
N GLY A 423 -28.17 15.58 5.46
CA GLY A 423 -29.07 15.99 6.52
C GLY A 423 -29.42 14.78 7.38
N LEU A 424 -28.84 14.74 8.58
CA LEU A 424 -29.28 13.99 9.77
C LEU A 424 -30.53 13.11 9.55
N GLY A 425 -30.35 11.80 9.40
CA GLY A 425 -31.45 10.86 9.22
C GLY A 425 -31.05 9.43 9.57
N GLU A 426 -31.79 8.85 10.50
CA GLU A 426 -31.53 7.54 11.12
C GLU A 426 -31.75 6.36 10.15
N GLY A 427 -30.73 5.50 10.04
CA GLY A 427 -30.82 4.04 9.96
C GLY A 427 -31.53 3.36 8.77
N LYS A 428 -30.80 2.44 8.12
CA LYS A 428 -31.14 1.00 8.00
C LYS A 428 -30.15 0.28 7.07
N PHE A 429 -29.15 -0.38 7.64
CA PHE A 429 -28.45 -1.50 6.99
C PHE A 429 -28.68 -2.76 7.82
N GLY A 430 -28.97 -3.87 7.16
CA GLY A 430 -28.99 -5.21 7.76
C GLY A 430 -28.52 -6.25 6.75
N PRO A 431 -28.28 -7.52 7.13
CA PRO A 431 -28.10 -8.06 8.47
C PRO A 431 -26.80 -8.88 8.58
N VAL A 432 -25.67 -8.28 8.99
CA VAL A 432 -24.49 -9.05 9.47
C VAL A 432 -23.94 -8.54 10.81
N PHE A 433 -24.32 -7.34 11.27
CA PHE A 433 -23.79 -6.77 12.50
C PHE A 433 -24.86 -6.64 13.60
N LYS A 434 -25.03 -7.70 14.42
CA LYS A 434 -25.76 -7.64 15.69
C LYS A 434 -24.82 -7.85 16.87
N ARG A 435 -24.19 -6.77 17.33
CA ARG A 435 -23.98 -6.50 18.76
C ARG A 435 -23.49 -5.06 18.90
N PHE A 436 -24.26 -4.25 19.61
CA PHE A 436 -23.84 -3.27 20.62
C PHE A 436 -24.91 -2.17 20.75
N ARG A 437 -25.49 -2.07 21.95
CA ARG A 437 -26.45 -1.03 22.33
C ARG A 437 -25.69 0.26 22.62
N TRP A 438 -26.15 1.36 22.06
CA TRP A 438 -25.72 2.70 22.42
C TRP A 438 -26.47 3.15 23.68
N ASP A 439 -25.75 3.45 24.76
CA ASP A 439 -26.33 4.13 25.92
C ASP A 439 -26.27 5.64 25.67
N LYS A 440 -27.45 6.27 25.55
CA LYS A 440 -27.59 7.71 25.34
C LYS A 440 -27.53 8.41 26.70
N ARG A 441 -26.40 9.03 27.04
CA ARG A 441 -26.37 10.13 28.03
C ARG A 441 -25.01 10.86 28.06
N VAL A 442 -24.86 11.89 27.22
CA VAL A 442 -24.04 13.08 27.54
C VAL A 442 -24.68 14.30 26.86
N ARG A 443 -25.15 15.27 27.65
CA ARG A 443 -25.58 16.61 27.19
C ARG A 443 -24.33 17.47 26.96
N LEU A 444 -24.28 18.16 25.82
CA LEU A 444 -23.29 19.20 25.52
C LEU A 444 -23.82 20.54 26.04
N ASP A 445 -23.20 21.05 27.11
CA ASP A 445 -23.33 22.45 27.49
C ASP A 445 -22.37 23.33 26.68
N SER A 446 -22.86 24.54 26.40
CA SER A 446 -22.30 25.60 25.57
C SER A 446 -20.85 25.99 25.89
N VAL A 447 -20.01 26.11 24.83
CA VAL A 447 -18.73 26.82 24.90
C VAL A 447 -18.71 27.96 23.88
N THR A 448 -18.46 29.15 24.40
CA THR A 448 -18.39 30.45 23.75
C THR A 448 -17.10 30.63 22.92
N GLN A 449 -17.22 31.37 21.81
CA GLN A 449 -16.11 31.73 20.90
C GLN A 449 -15.14 32.75 21.52
N PRO A 450 -13.83 32.71 21.18
CA PRO A 450 -12.95 33.88 21.26
C PRO A 450 -12.66 34.52 19.89
N LYS A 451 -12.49 35.84 19.95
CA LYS A 451 -12.47 36.84 18.88
C LYS A 451 -11.18 36.85 18.04
N ARG A 452 -11.36 37.19 16.76
CA ARG A 452 -10.34 37.45 15.72
C ARG A 452 -9.37 38.58 16.11
N LYS A 453 -8.06 38.38 15.91
CA LYS A 453 -7.08 39.48 15.73
C LYS A 453 -6.59 39.48 14.27
N LYS A 454 -6.74 40.62 13.60
CA LYS A 454 -6.24 40.91 12.25
C LYS A 454 -4.73 41.19 12.31
N ILE A 455 -3.95 40.56 11.44
CA ILE A 455 -2.57 40.95 11.15
C ILE A 455 -2.56 41.53 9.73
N ILE A 456 -2.11 42.79 9.61
CA ILE A 456 -1.91 43.51 8.35
C ILE A 456 -0.41 43.39 8.03
N VAL A 457 -0.05 42.85 6.86
CA VAL A 457 1.34 42.81 6.39
C VAL A 457 1.47 43.73 5.17
N TRP A 458 2.36 44.71 5.26
CA TRP A 458 2.75 45.58 4.15
C TRP A 458 3.86 44.90 3.34
N VAL A 459 3.69 44.82 2.01
CA VAL A 459 4.67 44.27 1.07
C VAL A 459 5.59 45.40 0.60
N LYS A 460 6.89 45.34 0.91
CA LYS A 460 7.92 46.21 0.32
C LYS A 460 8.82 45.39 -0.60
N LYS A 461 8.88 45.82 -1.86
CA LYS A 461 9.59 45.19 -2.99
C LYS A 461 11.09 45.51 -2.91
N ILE A 462 11.98 44.51 -2.78
CA ILE A 462 13.45 44.71 -2.93
C ILE A 462 14.08 43.57 -3.75
N LYS A 463 14.96 43.97 -4.68
CA LYS A 463 15.73 43.17 -5.65
C LYS A 463 16.93 42.45 -5.01
N HIS A 464 17.32 41.33 -5.63
CA HIS A 464 18.51 40.48 -5.44
C HIS A 464 19.74 41.08 -4.73
N LYS A 465 20.31 40.32 -3.77
CA LYS A 465 21.65 39.71 -3.82
C LYS A 465 21.92 38.80 -2.60
N ARG A 466 22.97 37.98 -2.77
CA ARG A 466 23.44 36.81 -2.02
C ARG A 466 23.81 37.01 -0.54
N ASP A 467 23.89 35.84 0.11
CA ASP A 467 24.71 35.43 1.27
C ASP A 467 24.16 35.59 2.71
N THR A 468 23.99 34.41 3.33
CA THR A 468 24.16 34.04 4.76
C THR A 468 23.55 34.93 5.85
N PHE A 469 22.63 34.38 6.67
CA PHE A 469 22.90 33.92 8.05
C PHE A 469 21.63 33.68 8.90
N HIS A 470 21.77 32.70 9.81
CA HIS A 470 21.21 32.54 11.17
C HIS A 470 19.69 32.47 11.47
N ILE A 471 19.39 31.46 12.29
CA ILE A 471 18.15 31.15 13.00
C ILE A 471 17.93 32.18 14.12
N VAL A 472 16.73 32.75 14.20
CA VAL A 472 16.12 33.24 15.45
C VAL A 472 14.59 33.04 15.36
N GLU A 473 14.04 32.26 16.29
CA GLU A 473 12.59 32.05 16.50
C GLU A 473 11.91 33.31 17.03
N PRO A 474 10.58 33.41 16.82
CA PRO A 474 9.68 33.51 17.97
C PRO A 474 8.65 32.38 18.04
#